data_AF-A0A0K9YNC6-F1
#
_entry.id   AF-A0A0K9YNC6-F1
#
_cell.length_a   1.000
_cell.length_b   1.000
_cell.length_c   1.000
_cell.angle_alpha   90.00
_cell.angle_beta   90.00
_cell.angle_gamma   90.00
#
_symmetry.space_group_name_H-M   'P 1'
#
loop_
_entity.id
_entity.type
_entity.pdbx_description
1 polymer ?
#
loop_
_entity_poly.entity_id
_entity_poly.type
_entity_poly.pdbx_seq_one_letter_code
_entity_poly.pdbx_strand_id
1 'polypeptide(L)'
;MLYLFNDNLNPFALVLLYIPILAFLIGLVCSYLFKKKYLGAVISFFLPLLFTTTSWDTFIVNIDAWVLWGCFYAFVACLGILIKKKTRYS
;
A
#
# COMPACT_ATOMS: atom_id res chain seq x y z
N MET A 1 13.47 -7.50 -1.63
CA MET A 1 14.21 -7.19 -0.38
C MET A 1 14.68 -5.75 -0.39
N LEU A 2 13.87 -4.81 0.13
CA LEU A 2 14.36 -3.45 0.42
C LEU A 2 15.42 -3.45 1.55
N TYR A 3 15.41 -4.48 2.39
CA TYR A 3 16.45 -4.77 3.38
C TYR A 3 17.82 -5.14 2.78
N LEU A 4 17.92 -5.43 1.47
CA LEU A 4 19.23 -5.71 0.85
C LEU A 4 20.03 -4.43 0.56
N PHE A 5 19.37 -3.27 0.50
CA PHE A 5 19.99 -2.03 0.03
C PHE A 5 20.47 -1.13 1.18
N ASN A 6 20.08 -1.39 2.43
CA ASN A 6 20.53 -0.62 3.58
C ASN A 6 20.25 -1.40 4.89
N ASP A 7 21.28 -1.93 5.53
CA ASP A 7 21.18 -2.66 6.80
C ASP A 7 20.68 -1.79 7.97
N ASN A 8 20.68 -0.46 7.82
CA ASN A 8 20.19 0.49 8.83
C ASN A 8 18.71 0.88 8.69
N LEU A 9 17.98 0.33 7.70
CA LEU A 9 16.59 0.71 7.48
C LEU A 9 15.67 0.02 8.49
N ASN A 10 15.20 0.79 9.48
CA ASN A 10 14.32 0.29 10.54
C ASN A 10 13.07 -0.38 9.92
N PRO A 11 12.86 -1.69 10.17
CA PRO A 11 11.73 -2.44 9.62
C PRO A 11 10.37 -1.79 9.90
N PHE A 12 10.23 -1.20 11.10
CA PHE A 12 9.00 -0.52 11.50
C PHE A 12 8.78 0.76 10.71
N ALA A 13 9.84 1.52 10.40
CA ALA A 13 9.72 2.72 9.59
C ALA A 13 9.25 2.39 8.16
N LEU A 14 9.73 1.29 7.59
CA LEU A 14 9.27 0.82 6.28
C LEU A 14 7.77 0.53 6.27
N VAL A 15 7.32 -0.32 7.19
CA VAL A 15 5.93 -0.81 7.23
C VAL A 15 4.94 0.27 7.71
N LEU A 16 5.34 1.15 8.63
CA LEU A 16 4.45 2.12 9.28
C LEU A 16 4.53 3.53 8.70
N LEU A 17 5.58 3.88 7.95
CA LEU A 17 5.74 5.23 7.40
C LEU A 17 5.82 5.20 5.88
N TYR A 18 6.83 4.54 5.32
CA TYR A 18 7.09 4.61 3.89
C TYR A 18 6.00 3.94 3.05
N ILE A 19 5.56 2.74 3.44
CA ILE A 19 4.53 1.99 2.71
C ILE A 19 3.15 2.68 2.78
N PRO A 20 2.67 3.20 3.93
CA PRO A 20 1.46 4.01 3.99
C PRO A 20 1.52 5.26 3.11
N ILE A 21 2.64 5.98 3.12
CA ILE A 21 2.82 7.15 2.25
C ILE A 21 2.72 6.74 0.78
N LEU A 22 3.36 5.64 0.40
CA LEU A 22 3.30 5.11 -0.96
C LEU A 22 1.86 4.73 -1.35
N ALA A 23 1.14 4.02 -0.47
CA ALA A 23 -0.25 3.62 -0.67
C ALA A 23 -1.17 4.83 -0.87
N PHE A 24 -0.96 5.89 -0.07
CA PHE A 24 -1.68 7.16 -0.21
C PHE A 24 -1.41 7.82 -1.57
N LEU A 25 -0.14 7.92 -1.97
CA LEU A 25 0.26 8.49 -3.27
C LEU A 25 -0.30 7.69 -4.43
N ILE A 26 -0.30 6.36 -4.36
CA ILE A 26 -0.92 5.49 -5.38
C ILE A 26 -2.42 5.79 -5.49
N GLY A 27 -3.12 5.87 -4.35
CA GLY A 27 -4.53 6.25 -4.32
C GLY A 27 -4.79 7.61 -4.96
N LEU A 28 -3.97 8.60 -4.62
CA LEU A 28 -4.05 9.96 -5.14
C LEU A 28 -3.80 9.99 -6.66
N VAL A 29 -2.64 9.50 -7.12
CA VAL A 29 -2.25 9.46 -8.54
C VAL A 29 -3.25 8.66 -9.36
N CYS A 30 -3.68 7.50 -8.89
CA CYS A 30 -4.67 6.69 -9.60
C CYS A 30 -6.01 7.40 -9.70
N SER A 31 -6.39 8.16 -8.67
CA SER A 31 -7.62 8.96 -8.73
C SER A 31 -7.53 10.02 -9.81
N TYR A 32 -6.35 10.65 -10.03
CA TYR A 32 -6.14 11.69 -11.04
C TYR A 32 -6.06 11.13 -12.46
N LEU A 33 -5.26 10.09 -12.68
CA LEU A 33 -4.93 9.56 -14.01
C LEU A 33 -5.96 8.55 -14.55
N PHE A 34 -6.60 7.76 -13.69
CA PHE A 34 -7.50 6.69 -14.13
C PHE A 34 -8.97 7.01 -13.85
N LYS A 35 -9.86 6.63 -14.78
CA LYS A 35 -11.32 6.69 -14.56
C LYS A 35 -11.75 5.73 -13.43
N LYS A 36 -11.08 4.59 -13.30
CA LYS A 36 -11.35 3.55 -12.29
C LYS A 36 -10.59 3.85 -11.00
N LYS A 37 -11.15 4.72 -10.16
CA LYS A 37 -10.52 5.20 -8.91
C LYS A 37 -10.14 4.07 -7.94
N TYR A 38 -10.92 2.99 -7.90
CA TYR A 38 -10.68 1.84 -7.03
C TYR A 38 -9.40 1.05 -7.37
N LEU A 39 -8.85 1.26 -8.57
CA LEU A 39 -7.63 0.58 -9.01
C LEU A 39 -6.44 0.91 -8.10
N GLY A 40 -6.38 2.12 -7.54
CA GLY A 40 -5.36 2.47 -6.54
C GLY A 40 -5.48 1.69 -5.24
N ALA A 41 -6.70 1.41 -4.77
CA ALA A 41 -6.91 0.61 -3.55
C ALA A 41 -6.55 -0.87 -3.78
N VAL A 42 -6.88 -1.41 -4.96
CA VAL A 42 -6.50 -2.78 -5.34
C VAL A 42 -4.99 -2.92 -5.41
N ILE A 43 -4.27 -1.99 -6.05
CA ILE A 43 -2.80 -2.01 -6.09
C ILE A 43 -2.22 -1.94 -4.67
N SER A 44 -2.76 -1.05 -3.82
CA SER A 44 -2.30 -0.90 -2.44
C SER A 44 -2.57 -2.11 -1.55
N PHE A 45 -3.56 -2.94 -1.88
CA PHE A 45 -3.80 -4.21 -1.17
C PHE A 45 -2.67 -5.23 -1.38
N PHE A 46 -1.98 -5.17 -2.53
CA PHE A 46 -0.88 -6.09 -2.85
C PHE A 46 0.50 -5.56 -2.44
N LEU A 47 0.60 -4.32 -1.97
CA LEU A 47 1.84 -3.73 -1.44
C LEU A 47 2.54 -4.55 -0.35
N PRO A 48 1.84 -5.23 0.59
CA PRO A 48 2.51 -6.04 1.59
C PRO A 48 3.30 -7.21 1.01
N LEU A 49 2.88 -7.73 -0.16
CA LEU A 49 3.59 -8.84 -0.81
C LEU A 49 5.02 -8.47 -1.18
N LEU A 50 5.32 -7.19 -1.42
CA LEU A 50 6.69 -6.73 -1.72
C LEU A 50 7.69 -7.06 -0.60
N PHE A 51 7.22 -7.32 0.62
CA PHE A 51 8.05 -7.62 1.78
C PHE A 51 7.66 -8.90 2.52
N THR A 52 6.45 -9.43 2.38
CA THR A 52 6.05 -10.70 3.03
C THR A 52 6.35 -11.95 2.20
N THR A 53 6.36 -11.87 0.86
CA THR A 53 6.56 -13.07 0.02
C THR A 53 8.02 -13.25 -0.34
N THR A 54 8.77 -13.95 0.53
CA THR A 54 10.12 -14.44 0.23
C THR A 54 10.12 -15.88 -0.29
N SER A 55 9.12 -16.69 0.10
CA SER A 55 8.85 -18.03 -0.41
C SER A 55 7.35 -18.34 -0.35
N TRP A 56 6.91 -19.38 -1.08
CA TRP A 56 5.50 -19.78 -1.10
C TRP A 56 5.02 -20.35 0.24
N ASP A 57 5.90 -21.06 0.95
CA ASP A 57 5.65 -21.52 2.32
C ASP A 57 5.50 -20.34 3.29
N THR A 58 6.34 -19.31 3.16
CA THR A 58 6.25 -18.10 4.00
C THR A 58 4.96 -17.34 3.73
N PHE A 59 4.50 -17.29 2.48
CA PHE A 59 3.24 -16.64 2.13
C PHE A 59 2.03 -17.31 2.79
N ILE A 60 1.94 -18.64 2.71
CA ILE A 60 0.81 -19.39 3.25
C ILE A 60 0.70 -19.19 4.77
N VAL A 61 1.83 -19.17 5.47
CA VAL A 61 1.88 -18.97 6.92
C VAL A 61 1.55 -17.53 7.33
N ASN A 62 1.73 -16.54 6.45
CA ASN A 62 1.52 -15.12 6.72
C ASN A 62 0.34 -14.52 5.92
N ILE A 63 -0.61 -15.37 5.48
CA ILE A 63 -1.74 -14.93 4.66
C ILE A 63 -2.67 -13.98 5.42
N ASP A 64 -2.82 -14.21 6.72
CA ASP A 64 -3.55 -13.36 7.66
C ASP A 64 -2.92 -11.99 7.79
N ALA A 65 -1.60 -11.93 7.97
CA ALA A 65 -0.83 -10.69 8.01
C ALA A 65 -0.94 -9.94 6.68
N TRP A 66 -0.85 -10.64 5.55
CA TRP A 66 -1.05 -10.02 4.24
C TRP A 66 -2.43 -9.39 4.10
N VAL A 67 -3.50 -10.09 4.46
CA VAL A 67 -4.87 -9.56 4.37
C VAL A 67 -5.04 -8.33 5.27
N LEU A 68 -4.53 -8.38 6.51
CA LEU A 68 -4.64 -7.27 7.46
C LEU A 68 -3.90 -6.02 6.97
N TRP A 69 -2.62 -6.17 6.61
CA TRP A 69 -1.80 -5.05 6.11
C TRP A 69 -2.28 -4.56 4.75
N GLY A 70 -2.74 -5.47 3.88
CA GLY A 70 -3.33 -5.14 2.58
C GLY A 70 -4.58 -4.29 2.73
N CYS A 71 -5.50 -4.68 3.63
CA CYS A 71 -6.69 -3.90 3.95
C CYS A 71 -6.34 -2.52 4.50
N PHE A 72 -5.34 -2.45 5.39
CA PHE A 72 -4.86 -1.19 5.95
C PHE A 72 -4.32 -0.24 4.86
N TYR A 73 -3.47 -0.73 3.96
CA TYR A 73 -2.93 0.10 2.88
C TYR A 73 -3.98 0.46 1.82
N ALA A 74 -4.94 -0.43 1.54
CA ALA A 74 -6.09 -0.11 0.68
C ALA A 74 -6.94 1.02 1.29
N PHE A 75 -7.15 1.00 2.62
CA PHE A 75 -7.83 2.09 3.33
C PHE A 75 -7.07 3.41 3.21
N VAL A 76 -5.75 3.40 3.38
CA VAL A 76 -4.90 4.59 3.21
C VAL A 76 -4.97 5.13 1.77
N ALA A 77 -4.96 4.26 0.76
CA ALA A 77 -5.14 4.65 -0.63
C ALA A 77 -6.52 5.30 -0.88
N CYS A 78 -7.57 4.81 -0.22
CA CYS A 78 -8.89 5.43 -0.27
C CYS A 78 -8.88 6.86 0.26
N LEU A 79 -8.11 7.18 1.31
CA LEU A 79 -7.96 8.57 1.78
C LEU A 79 -7.41 9.48 0.68
N GLY A 80 -6.41 9.02 -0.08
CA GLY A 80 -5.88 9.76 -1.25
C GLY A 80 -6.92 9.97 -2.35
N ILE A 81 -7.77 8.97 -2.61
CA ILE A 81 -8.87 9.07 -3.58
C ILE A 81 -9.93 10.10 -3.14
N LEU A 82 -10.22 10.17 -1.84
CA LEU A 82 -11.21 11.10 -1.29
C LEU A 82 -10.80 12.56 -1.44
N ILE A 83 -9.49 12.88 -1.43
CA ILE A 83 -8.98 14.24 -1.64
C ILE A 83 -9.41 14.79 -3.00
N LYS A 84 -9.31 13.98 -4.06
CA LYS A 84 -9.79 14.36 -5.41
C LYS A 84 -11.30 14.60 -5.43
N LYS A 85 -12.09 13.82 -4.66
CA LYS A 85 -13.54 14.09 -4.56
C LYS A 85 -13.78 15.47 -3.95
N LYS A 86 -13.08 15.83 -2.87
CA LYS A 86 -13.23 17.14 -2.21
C LYS A 86 -12.90 18.32 -3.14
N THR A 87 -11.87 18.20 -3.98
CA THR A 87 -11.48 19.27 -4.93
C THR A 87 -12.41 19.44 -6.13
N ARG A 88 -13.29 18.47 -6.42
CA ARG A 88 -14.22 18.54 -7.55
C ARG A 88 -15.58 19.17 -7.21
N TYR A 89 -15.88 19.32 -5.92
CA TYR A 89 -17.14 19.86 -5.40
C TYR A 89 -16.94 21.17 -4.62
N SER A 90 -15.74 21.74 -4.69
CA SER A 90 -15.40 23.07 -4.15
C SER A 90 -15.12 24.02 -5.29
#